data_AF-A0A258QPC5-F1
#
_entry.id   AF-A0A258QPC5-F1
#
_cell.length_a   1.000
_cell.length_b   1.000
_cell.length_c   1.000
_cell.angle_alpha   90.00
_cell.angle_beta   90.00
_cell.angle_gamma   90.00
#
_symmetry.space_group_name_H-M   'P 1'
#
loop_
_entity.id
_entity.type
_entity.pdbx_description
1 polymer ?
#
loop_
_entity_poly.entity_id
_entity_poly.type
_entity_poly.pdbx_seq_one_letter_code
_entity_poly.pdbx_strand_id
1 'polypeptide(L)'
;GEHGRGFAVVADEVRSLANKTKGATDEIRAIVLQFRQSSEQILINQSELSKNADTLSVNLQELNTTFDQFVRETVVANKAIQKVKISSFASTIKVDHMIFKQNGYMAFDKGMQSSEAQAIAVDHHQCRLGKWYDSGEGAAYFKHLPSYKLLVKPHESVHFSVQSALKLASESDWVNSPAIQKSILMRFEEAEHNSHQLFDVFSQIEQEAHSQIDNG
;
A
#
# COMPACT_ATOMS: atom_id res chain seq x y z
N GLY A 1 -32.13 101.39 -36.18
CA GLY A 1 -32.67 101.69 -34.84
C GLY A 1 -31.97 100.82 -33.82
N GLU A 2 -31.69 101.37 -32.63
CA GLU A 2 -30.98 100.66 -31.55
C GLU A 2 -31.59 99.28 -31.20
N HIS A 3 -32.90 99.12 -31.41
CA HIS A 3 -33.58 97.83 -31.21
C HIS A 3 -33.08 96.69 -32.12
N GLY A 4 -32.63 96.96 -33.36
CA GLY A 4 -32.14 95.91 -34.28
C GLY A 4 -30.79 95.30 -33.91
N ARG A 5 -29.95 96.02 -33.15
CA ARG A 5 -28.66 95.52 -32.65
C ARG A 5 -28.85 94.55 -31.47
N GLY A 6 -29.80 94.82 -30.57
CA GLY A 6 -30.15 93.90 -29.49
C GLY A 6 -30.73 92.57 -30.00
N PHE A 7 -31.58 92.61 -31.02
CA PHE A 7 -32.11 91.39 -31.65
C PHE A 7 -31.04 90.56 -32.38
N ALA A 8 -30.06 91.19 -33.03
CA ALA A 8 -28.95 90.49 -33.67
C ALA A 8 -28.07 89.76 -32.64
N VAL A 9 -27.76 90.41 -31.52
CA VAL A 9 -26.99 89.79 -30.42
C VAL A 9 -27.76 88.64 -29.78
N VAL A 10 -29.05 88.80 -29.52
CA VAL A 10 -29.89 87.73 -28.97
C VAL A 10 -30.00 86.54 -29.96
N ALA A 11 -30.09 86.81 -31.26
CA ALA A 11 -30.14 85.76 -32.27
C ALA A 11 -28.81 84.98 -32.36
N ASP A 12 -27.66 85.65 -32.25
CA ASP A 12 -26.36 84.99 -32.21
C ASP A 12 -26.16 84.20 -30.90
N GLU A 13 -26.66 84.70 -29.77
CA GLU A 13 -26.63 84.00 -28.48
C GLU A 13 -27.52 82.73 -28.51
N VAL A 14 -28.71 82.82 -29.10
CA VAL A 14 -29.62 81.67 -29.31
C VAL A 14 -29.02 80.66 -30.27
N ARG A 15 -28.36 81.10 -31.36
CA ARG A 15 -27.66 80.22 -32.30
C ARG A 15 -26.47 79.52 -31.64
N SER A 16 -25.71 80.25 -30.82
CA SER A 16 -24.60 79.71 -30.02
C SER A 16 -25.08 78.67 -29.01
N LEU A 17 -26.17 78.98 -28.28
CA LEU A 17 -26.79 78.04 -27.34
C LEU A 17 -27.34 76.80 -28.05
N ALA A 18 -28.03 76.97 -29.19
CA ALA A 18 -28.53 75.85 -29.99
C ALA A 18 -27.39 74.95 -30.49
N ASN A 19 -26.26 75.53 -30.91
CA ASN A 19 -25.08 74.77 -31.31
C ASN A 19 -24.44 74.02 -30.12
N LYS A 20 -24.34 74.65 -28.95
CA LYS A 20 -23.89 73.99 -27.72
C LYS A 20 -24.81 72.84 -27.31
N THR A 21 -26.13 73.06 -27.33
CA THR A 21 -27.13 72.03 -27.03
C THR A 21 -27.06 70.87 -28.02
N LYS A 22 -26.85 71.15 -29.32
CA LYS A 22 -26.64 70.13 -30.34
C LYS A 22 -25.39 69.31 -30.07
N GLY A 23 -24.25 69.95 -29.80
CA GLY A 23 -22.99 69.28 -29.46
C GLY A 23 -23.12 68.38 -28.23
N ALA A 24 -23.74 68.89 -27.16
CA ALA A 24 -24.02 68.10 -25.97
C ALA A 24 -24.93 66.90 -26.26
N THR A 25 -25.91 67.05 -27.16
CA THR A 25 -26.80 65.95 -27.57
C THR A 25 -26.04 64.88 -28.37
N ASP A 26 -25.12 65.29 -29.25
CA ASP A 26 -24.27 64.38 -30.01
C ASP A 26 -23.30 63.61 -29.10
N GLU A 27 -22.74 64.26 -28.07
CA GLU A 27 -21.93 63.62 -27.03
C GLU A 27 -22.74 62.59 -26.22
N ILE A 28 -23.95 62.96 -25.77
CA ILE A 28 -24.85 62.03 -25.08
C ILE A 28 -25.16 60.82 -25.96
N ARG A 29 -25.42 61.03 -27.26
CA ARG A 29 -25.65 59.94 -28.20
C ARG A 29 -24.44 59.00 -28.30
N ALA A 30 -23.23 59.53 -28.36
CA ALA A 30 -22.01 58.73 -28.38
C ALA A 30 -21.86 57.90 -27.10
N ILE A 31 -22.09 58.50 -25.93
CA ILE A 31 -22.05 57.80 -24.63
C ILE A 31 -23.07 56.67 -24.57
N VAL A 32 -24.31 56.90 -25.04
CA VAL A 32 -25.37 55.88 -25.05
C VAL A 32 -25.00 54.70 -25.96
N LEU A 33 -24.41 54.97 -27.13
CA LEU A 33 -23.93 53.92 -28.04
C LEU A 33 -22.82 53.10 -27.41
N GLN A 34 -21.84 53.75 -26.78
CA GLN A 34 -20.76 53.07 -26.08
C GLN A 34 -21.29 52.23 -24.91
N PHE A 35 -22.24 52.76 -24.13
CA PHE A 35 -22.88 52.03 -23.04
C PHE A 35 -23.62 50.79 -23.53
N ARG A 36 -24.33 50.90 -24.66
CA ARG A 36 -25.00 49.75 -25.28
C ARG A 36 -24.00 48.68 -25.70
N GLN A 37 -22.90 49.06 -26.35
CA GLN A 37 -21.85 48.13 -26.74
C GLN A 37 -21.20 47.45 -25.52
N SER A 38 -20.92 48.21 -24.45
CA SER A 38 -20.42 47.65 -23.19
C SER A 38 -21.41 46.67 -22.56
N SER A 39 -22.73 46.98 -22.61
CA SER A 39 -23.77 46.10 -22.10
C SER A 39 -23.86 44.78 -22.90
N GLU A 40 -23.77 44.86 -24.23
CA GLU A 40 -23.72 43.68 -25.09
C GLU A 40 -22.48 42.81 -24.79
N GLN A 41 -21.32 43.43 -24.55
CA GLN A 41 -20.11 42.70 -24.15
C GLN A 41 -20.25 42.03 -22.77
N ILE A 42 -20.90 42.69 -21.81
CA ILE A 42 -21.17 42.11 -20.48
C ILE A 42 -22.02 40.85 -20.61
N LEU A 43 -23.05 40.85 -21.46
CA LEU A 43 -23.90 39.68 -21.69
C LEU A 43 -23.13 38.52 -22.31
N ILE A 44 -22.22 38.79 -23.24
CA ILE A 44 -21.34 37.77 -23.83
C ILE A 44 -20.45 37.17 -22.74
N ASN A 45 -19.78 38.01 -21.95
CA ASN A 45 -18.88 37.56 -20.88
C ASN A 45 -19.65 36.75 -19.82
N GLN A 46 -20.89 37.14 -19.51
CA GLN A 46 -21.74 36.43 -18.55
C GLN A 46 -22.14 35.03 -19.05
N SER A 47 -22.43 34.91 -20.34
CA SER A 47 -22.69 33.61 -20.99
C SER A 47 -21.47 32.69 -20.91
N GLU A 48 -20.28 33.23 -21.20
CA GLU A 48 -19.01 32.49 -21.10
C GLU A 48 -18.70 32.07 -19.66
N LEU A 49 -18.91 32.95 -18.69
CA LEU A 49 -18.78 32.65 -17.27
C LEU A 49 -19.71 31.51 -16.82
N SER A 50 -20.97 31.52 -17.27
CA SER A 50 -21.91 30.44 -16.98
C SER A 50 -21.42 29.10 -17.52
N LYS A 51 -20.95 29.09 -18.78
CA LYS A 51 -20.43 27.88 -19.42
C LYS A 51 -19.18 27.35 -18.71
N ASN A 52 -18.30 28.25 -18.27
CA ASN A 52 -17.11 27.87 -17.50
C ASN A 52 -17.49 27.31 -16.12
N ALA A 53 -18.49 27.87 -15.46
CA ALA A 53 -19.00 27.36 -14.19
C ALA A 53 -19.62 25.95 -14.35
N ASP A 54 -20.39 25.72 -15.42
CA ASP A 54 -20.94 24.40 -15.74
C ASP A 54 -19.83 23.37 -15.97
N THR A 55 -18.83 23.74 -16.76
CA THR A 55 -17.65 22.88 -17.03
C THR A 55 -16.89 22.58 -15.74
N LEU A 56 -16.69 23.57 -14.88
CA LEU A 56 -16.04 23.38 -13.58
C LEU A 56 -16.84 22.42 -12.70
N SER A 57 -18.17 22.54 -12.67
CA SER A 57 -19.03 21.64 -11.91
C SER A 57 -18.89 20.18 -12.38
N VAL A 58 -18.85 19.94 -13.69
CA VAL A 58 -18.64 18.61 -14.26
C VAL A 58 -17.27 18.06 -13.85
N ASN A 59 -16.22 18.86 -13.99
CA ASN A 59 -14.86 18.45 -13.63
C ASN A 59 -14.74 18.10 -12.13
N LEU A 60 -15.42 18.85 -11.25
CA LEU A 60 -15.46 18.56 -9.81
C LEU A 60 -16.17 17.23 -9.50
N GLN A 61 -17.22 16.90 -10.24
CA GLN A 61 -17.92 15.63 -10.09
C GLN A 61 -17.05 14.45 -10.56
N GLU A 62 -16.33 14.61 -11.66
CA GLU A 62 -15.36 13.63 -12.15
C GLU A 62 -14.20 13.44 -11.18
N LEU A 63 -13.68 14.54 -10.61
CA LEU A 63 -12.63 14.51 -9.59
C LEU A 63 -13.08 13.70 -8.37
N ASN A 64 -14.28 13.95 -7.85
CA ASN A 64 -14.82 13.19 -6.71
C ASN A 64 -14.93 11.69 -7.02
N THR A 65 -15.43 11.35 -8.21
CA THR A 65 -15.56 9.96 -8.65
C THR A 65 -14.18 9.28 -8.73
N THR A 66 -13.19 9.98 -9.25
CA THR A 66 -11.81 9.51 -9.37
C THR A 66 -11.17 9.33 -7.98
N PHE A 67 -11.44 10.25 -7.05
CA PHE A 67 -10.93 10.18 -5.69
C PHE A 67 -11.54 8.98 -4.93
N ASP A 68 -12.84 8.76 -5.08
CA ASP A 68 -13.52 7.58 -4.52
C ASP A 68 -12.94 6.27 -5.06
N GLN A 69 -12.63 6.24 -6.36
CA GLN A 69 -11.95 5.09 -6.97
C GLN A 69 -10.55 4.90 -6.40
N PHE A 70 -9.76 5.98 -6.30
CA PHE A 70 -8.42 5.94 -5.74
C PHE A 70 -8.39 5.41 -4.30
N VAL A 71 -9.34 5.84 -3.46
CA VAL A 71 -9.48 5.32 -2.09
C VAL A 71 -9.77 3.82 -2.09
N ARG A 72 -10.70 3.36 -2.93
CA ARG A 72 -11.01 1.92 -3.05
C ARG A 72 -9.81 1.10 -3.51
N GLU A 73 -9.10 1.57 -4.54
CA GLU A 73 -7.90 0.90 -5.04
C GLU A 73 -6.79 0.85 -3.99
N THR A 74 -6.62 1.92 -3.21
CA THR A 74 -5.65 1.96 -2.11
C THR A 74 -5.97 0.93 -1.03
N VAL A 75 -7.25 0.73 -0.69
CA VAL A 75 -7.67 -0.31 0.27
C VAL A 75 -7.38 -1.71 -0.29
N VAL A 76 -7.71 -1.97 -1.55
CA VAL A 76 -7.42 -3.27 -2.20
C VAL A 76 -5.92 -3.54 -2.27
N ALA A 77 -5.12 -2.54 -2.63
CA ALA A 77 -3.65 -2.67 -2.67
C ALA A 77 -3.07 -2.99 -1.28
N ASN A 78 -3.55 -2.32 -0.22
CA ASN A 78 -3.12 -2.62 1.14
C ASN A 78 -3.44 -4.07 1.56
N LYS A 79 -4.64 -4.57 1.23
CA LYS A 79 -5.02 -5.98 1.48
C LYS A 79 -4.08 -6.93 0.75
N ALA A 80 -3.78 -6.67 -0.52
CA ALA A 80 -2.85 -7.49 -1.30
C ALA A 80 -1.43 -7.51 -0.71
N ILE A 81 -0.92 -6.35 -0.28
CA ILE A 81 0.40 -6.24 0.37
C ILE A 81 0.46 -7.10 1.64
N GLN A 82 -0.57 -7.05 2.48
CA GLN A 82 -0.62 -7.86 3.71
C GLN A 82 -0.61 -9.36 3.39
N LYS A 83 -1.37 -9.81 2.39
CA LYS A 83 -1.37 -11.22 1.96
C LYS A 83 0.00 -11.67 1.45
N VAL A 84 0.68 -10.84 0.64
CA VAL A 84 2.02 -11.11 0.13
C VAL A 84 3.04 -11.20 1.26
N LYS A 85 2.95 -10.31 2.26
CA LYS A 85 3.86 -10.31 3.41
C LYS A 85 3.85 -11.66 4.14
N ILE A 86 2.66 -12.22 4.37
CA ILE A 86 2.49 -13.50 5.07
C ILE A 86 3.07 -14.63 4.24
N SER A 87 2.75 -14.67 2.95
CA SER A 87 3.17 -15.79 2.11
C SER A 87 4.66 -15.79 1.80
N SER A 88 5.25 -14.60 1.65
CA SER A 88 6.70 -14.44 1.53
C SER A 88 7.41 -14.93 2.80
N PHE A 89 6.87 -14.61 3.98
CA PHE A 89 7.42 -15.08 5.25
C PHE A 89 7.31 -16.61 5.39
N ALA A 90 6.13 -17.19 5.13
CA ALA A 90 5.94 -18.65 5.18
C ALA A 90 6.89 -19.39 4.23
N SER A 91 7.10 -18.86 3.02
CA SER A 91 8.07 -19.39 2.06
C SER A 91 9.52 -19.31 2.59
N THR A 92 9.88 -18.21 3.25
CA THR A 92 11.21 -18.04 3.87
C THR A 92 11.44 -19.09 4.96
N ILE A 93 10.45 -19.34 5.82
CA ILE A 93 10.57 -20.34 6.88
C ILE A 93 10.67 -21.76 6.32
N LYS A 94 9.94 -22.08 5.25
CA LYS A 94 10.05 -23.35 4.53
C LYS A 94 11.48 -23.58 4.03
N VAL A 95 12.07 -22.57 3.39
CA VAL A 95 13.46 -22.62 2.91
C VAL A 95 14.47 -22.72 4.06
N ASP A 96 14.32 -21.92 5.12
CA ASP A 96 15.21 -21.96 6.29
C ASP A 96 15.26 -23.38 6.90
N HIS A 97 14.11 -24.07 7.01
CA HIS A 97 14.06 -25.43 7.53
C HIS A 97 14.61 -26.49 6.56
N MET A 98 14.46 -26.29 5.24
CA MET A 98 15.13 -27.13 4.24
C MET A 98 16.66 -27.02 4.37
N ILE A 99 17.18 -25.80 4.52
CA ILE A 99 18.61 -25.53 4.72
C ILE A 99 19.08 -26.13 6.05
N PHE A 100 18.30 -25.96 7.13
CA PHE A 100 18.62 -26.54 8.44
C PHE A 100 18.77 -28.06 8.37
N LYS A 101 17.82 -28.78 7.74
CA LYS A 101 17.92 -30.23 7.56
C LYS A 101 19.08 -30.64 6.65
N GLN A 102 19.30 -29.91 5.55
CA GLN A 102 20.43 -30.15 4.67
C GLN A 102 21.77 -30.03 5.40
N ASN A 103 21.92 -29.01 6.24
CA ASN A 103 23.08 -28.86 7.11
C ASN A 103 23.18 -30.02 8.11
N GLY A 104 22.06 -30.50 8.66
CA GLY A 104 22.02 -31.72 9.49
C GLY A 104 22.59 -32.96 8.78
N TYR A 105 22.18 -33.21 7.53
CA TYR A 105 22.71 -34.32 6.73
C TYR A 105 24.20 -34.15 6.41
N MET A 106 24.62 -32.93 6.05
CA MET A 106 26.01 -32.65 5.74
C MET A 106 26.91 -32.71 6.98
N ALA A 107 26.42 -32.26 8.14
CA ALA A 107 27.13 -32.35 9.41
C ALA A 107 27.33 -33.80 9.86
N PHE A 108 26.42 -34.69 9.51
CA PHE A 108 26.57 -36.12 9.77
C PHE A 108 27.79 -36.71 9.04
N ASP A 109 28.00 -36.32 7.78
CA ASP A 109 29.15 -36.77 6.96
C ASP A 109 30.46 -36.03 7.33
N LYS A 110 30.39 -34.71 7.52
CA LYS A 110 31.55 -33.84 7.76
C LYS A 110 32.01 -33.78 9.22
N GLY A 111 31.18 -34.26 10.15
CA GLY A 111 31.45 -34.26 11.59
C GLY A 111 31.13 -32.96 12.33
N MET A 112 31.20 -33.02 13.67
CA MET A 112 30.73 -31.97 14.59
C MET A 112 31.53 -30.65 14.56
N GLN A 113 32.73 -30.64 13.97
CA GLN A 113 33.56 -29.43 13.84
C GLN A 113 33.29 -28.67 12.53
N SER A 114 32.40 -29.18 11.68
CA SER A 114 32.04 -28.57 10.41
C SER A 114 31.24 -27.28 10.60
N SER A 115 31.26 -26.41 9.59
CA SER A 115 30.41 -25.22 9.52
C SER A 115 28.91 -25.56 9.59
N GLU A 116 28.52 -26.70 9.05
CA GLU A 116 27.14 -27.18 9.00
C GLU A 116 26.65 -27.59 10.39
N ALA A 117 27.49 -28.26 11.19
CA ALA A 117 27.18 -28.58 12.58
C ALA A 117 27.00 -27.31 13.43
N GLN A 118 27.84 -26.29 13.20
CA GLN A 118 27.69 -24.99 13.87
C GLN A 118 26.39 -24.29 13.47
N ALA A 119 26.02 -24.35 12.18
CA ALA A 119 24.82 -23.70 11.66
C ALA A 119 23.51 -24.23 12.27
N ILE A 120 23.49 -25.49 12.72
CA ILE A 120 22.30 -26.13 13.31
C ILE A 120 22.33 -26.23 14.84
N ALA A 121 23.40 -25.73 15.48
CA ALA A 121 23.52 -25.71 16.94
C ALA A 121 22.54 -24.74 17.62
N VAL A 122 21.88 -23.89 16.84
CA VAL A 122 20.86 -22.96 17.32
C VAL A 122 19.60 -23.70 17.78
N ASP A 123 19.07 -23.32 18.94
CA ASP A 123 17.79 -23.84 19.42
C ASP A 123 16.61 -23.24 18.65
N HIS A 124 15.44 -23.85 18.81
CA HIS A 124 14.23 -23.48 18.09
C HIS A 124 13.73 -22.07 18.46
N HIS A 125 14.05 -21.50 19.63
CA HIS A 125 13.69 -20.12 19.97
C HIS A 125 14.65 -19.10 19.35
N GLN A 126 15.93 -19.45 19.21
CA GLN A 126 16.95 -18.54 18.67
C GLN A 126 17.05 -18.51 17.14
N CYS A 127 16.36 -19.43 16.44
CA CYS A 127 16.24 -19.39 15.00
C CYS A 127 15.31 -18.26 14.52
N ARG A 128 15.23 -18.01 13.20
CA ARG A 128 14.36 -16.96 12.63
C ARG A 128 12.89 -17.18 13.00
N LEU A 129 12.42 -18.42 12.89
CA LEU A 129 11.05 -18.79 13.23
C LEU A 129 10.77 -18.56 14.72
N GLY A 130 11.67 -19.00 15.61
CA GLY A 130 11.54 -18.80 17.05
C GLY A 130 11.41 -17.33 17.42
N LYS A 131 12.34 -16.49 16.94
CA LYS A 131 12.30 -15.04 17.17
C LYS A 131 11.02 -14.39 16.63
N TRP A 132 10.55 -14.84 15.47
CA TRP A 132 9.27 -14.38 14.92
C TRP A 132 8.08 -14.83 15.77
N TYR A 133 8.13 -16.04 16.32
CA TYR A 133 7.09 -16.64 17.14
C TYR A 133 6.99 -16.00 18.53
N ASP A 134 8.12 -15.79 19.21
CA ASP A 134 8.14 -15.37 20.60
C ASP A 134 7.86 -13.88 20.79
N SER A 135 8.50 -13.04 19.97
CA SER A 135 8.50 -11.58 20.17
C SER A 135 8.50 -10.75 18.88
N GLY A 136 8.48 -11.39 17.72
CA GLY A 136 8.53 -10.72 16.43
C GLY A 136 7.16 -10.40 15.84
N GLU A 137 7.12 -10.22 14.52
CA GLU A 137 5.89 -9.93 13.79
C GLU A 137 4.84 -11.05 13.93
N GLY A 138 5.27 -12.30 14.11
CA GLY A 138 4.39 -13.43 14.42
C GLY A 138 3.54 -13.16 15.65
N ALA A 139 4.22 -12.81 16.74
CA ALA A 139 3.57 -12.54 18.01
C ALA A 139 2.66 -11.30 17.94
N ALA A 140 3.07 -10.28 17.19
CA ALA A 140 2.33 -9.03 17.06
C ALA A 140 1.05 -9.17 16.22
N TYR A 141 1.09 -9.94 15.13
CA TYR A 141 0.04 -9.92 14.11
C TYR A 141 -0.70 -11.25 13.93
N PHE A 142 -0.18 -12.37 14.44
CA PHE A 142 -0.76 -13.70 14.16
C PHE A 142 -1.04 -14.52 15.42
N LYS A 143 -0.66 -14.04 16.61
CA LYS A 143 -0.83 -14.76 17.88
C LYS A 143 -2.28 -15.11 18.22
N HIS A 144 -3.24 -14.34 17.71
CA HIS A 144 -4.67 -14.58 17.90
C HIS A 144 -5.22 -15.70 17.03
N LEU A 145 -4.47 -16.14 16.01
CA LEU A 145 -4.91 -17.19 15.10
C LEU A 145 -4.87 -18.58 15.78
N PRO A 146 -5.93 -19.40 15.64
CA PRO A 146 -6.00 -20.73 16.25
C PRO A 146 -4.82 -21.63 15.92
N SER A 147 -4.35 -21.62 14.67
CA SER A 147 -3.23 -22.47 14.23
C SER A 147 -1.85 -21.95 14.68
N TYR A 148 -1.75 -20.71 15.15
CA TYR A 148 -0.46 -20.12 15.55
C TYR A 148 0.26 -20.92 16.64
N LYS A 149 -0.47 -21.31 17.70
CA LYS A 149 0.07 -22.12 18.80
C LYS A 149 0.50 -23.53 18.37
N LEU A 150 0.01 -24.01 17.23
CA LEU A 150 0.33 -25.35 16.73
C LEU A 150 1.74 -25.42 16.11
N LEU A 151 2.39 -24.28 15.87
CA LEU A 151 3.75 -24.23 15.32
C LEU A 151 4.82 -24.79 16.27
N VAL A 152 4.65 -24.59 17.58
CA VAL A 152 5.71 -24.84 18.58
C VAL A 152 6.18 -26.28 18.56
N LYS A 153 5.25 -27.22 18.67
CA LYS A 153 5.56 -28.64 18.80
C LYS A 153 6.32 -29.21 17.58
N PRO A 154 5.83 -29.08 16.33
CA PRO A 154 6.57 -29.58 15.17
C PRO A 154 7.91 -28.83 14.99
N HIS A 155 7.97 -27.52 15.27
CA HIS A 155 9.20 -26.75 15.19
C HIS A 155 10.29 -27.23 16.16
N GLU A 156 9.94 -27.37 17.45
CA GLU A 156 10.81 -27.95 18.47
C GLU A 156 11.26 -29.35 18.06
N SER A 157 10.33 -30.18 17.57
CA SER A 157 10.61 -31.56 17.16
C SER A 157 11.61 -31.63 16.00
N VAL A 158 11.57 -30.72 15.02
CA VAL A 158 12.55 -30.67 13.93
C VAL A 158 13.96 -30.40 14.48
N HIS A 159 14.12 -29.36 15.30
CA HIS A 159 15.41 -29.02 15.90
C HIS A 159 15.95 -30.17 16.76
N PHE A 160 15.11 -30.68 17.67
CA PHE A 160 15.46 -31.77 18.56
C PHE A 160 15.92 -33.01 17.80
N SER A 161 15.20 -33.40 16.74
CA SER A 161 15.49 -34.64 16.01
C SER A 161 16.82 -34.57 15.27
N VAL A 162 17.09 -33.48 14.54
CA VAL A 162 18.37 -33.30 13.83
C VAL A 162 19.54 -33.25 14.80
N GLN A 163 19.42 -32.47 15.88
CA GLN A 163 20.49 -32.33 16.87
C GLN A 163 20.75 -33.65 17.62
N SER A 164 19.70 -34.40 17.94
CA SER A 164 19.81 -35.72 18.57
C SER A 164 20.47 -36.76 17.66
N ALA A 165 20.17 -36.74 16.36
CA ALA A 165 20.81 -37.61 15.38
C ALA A 165 22.34 -37.42 15.36
N LEU A 166 22.78 -36.16 15.34
CA LEU A 166 24.21 -35.84 15.36
C LEU A 166 24.88 -36.17 16.68
N LYS A 167 24.20 -35.91 17.80
CA LYS A 167 24.70 -36.28 19.11
C LYS A 167 24.97 -37.79 19.20
N LEU A 168 24.01 -38.61 18.79
CA LEU A 168 24.16 -40.07 18.72
C LEU A 168 25.34 -40.49 17.83
N ALA A 169 25.52 -39.82 16.69
CA ALA A 169 26.63 -40.07 15.78
C ALA A 169 28.00 -39.68 16.36
N SER A 170 28.04 -38.65 17.21
CA SER A 170 29.30 -38.13 17.77
C SER A 170 29.75 -38.85 19.05
N GLU A 171 28.81 -39.34 19.85
CA GLU A 171 29.08 -39.90 21.19
C GLU A 171 29.12 -41.44 21.20
N SER A 172 28.77 -42.10 20.08
CA SER A 172 28.68 -43.56 20.00
C SER A 172 29.47 -44.15 18.83
N ASP A 173 29.83 -45.43 18.93
CA ASP A 173 30.32 -46.22 17.78
C ASP A 173 29.14 -46.64 16.89
N TRP A 174 28.50 -45.65 16.26
CA TRP A 174 27.36 -45.87 15.39
C TRP A 174 27.72 -46.67 14.14
N VAL A 175 28.98 -46.62 13.70
CA VAL A 175 29.47 -47.33 12.51
C VAL A 175 29.30 -48.84 12.68
N ASN A 176 29.57 -49.36 13.89
CA ASN A 176 29.48 -50.79 14.16
C ASN A 176 28.21 -51.20 14.92
N SER A 177 27.26 -50.28 15.15
CA SER A 177 26.05 -50.55 15.94
C SER A 177 24.76 -50.36 15.15
N PRO A 178 24.16 -51.45 14.63
CA PRO A 178 22.91 -51.39 13.86
C PRO A 178 21.74 -50.74 14.62
N ALA A 179 21.70 -50.89 15.95
CA ALA A 179 20.68 -50.27 16.78
C ALA A 179 20.79 -48.73 16.79
N ILE A 180 22.02 -48.21 16.81
CA ILE A 180 22.28 -46.77 16.79
C ILE A 180 22.04 -46.21 15.38
N GLN A 181 22.45 -46.93 14.33
CA GLN A 181 22.14 -46.57 12.94
C GLN A 181 20.63 -46.41 12.72
N LYS A 182 19.84 -47.39 13.20
CA LYS A 182 18.38 -47.32 13.13
C LYS A 182 17.83 -46.12 13.90
N SER A 183 18.38 -45.84 15.08
CA SER A 183 17.97 -44.70 15.89
C SER A 183 18.27 -43.36 15.21
N ILE A 184 19.44 -43.22 14.57
CA ILE A 184 19.82 -42.02 13.81
C ILE A 184 18.88 -41.83 12.61
N LEU A 185 18.63 -42.89 11.83
CA LEU A 185 17.71 -42.84 10.70
C LEU A 185 16.31 -42.40 11.14
N MET A 186 15.78 -43.00 12.21
CA MET A 186 14.49 -42.61 12.78
C MET A 186 14.44 -41.13 13.16
N ARG A 187 15.53 -40.56 13.71
CA ARG A 187 15.58 -39.13 14.04
C ARG A 187 15.50 -38.25 12.79
N PHE A 188 16.18 -38.62 11.71
CA PHE A 188 16.04 -37.88 10.46
C PHE A 188 14.65 -38.02 9.84
N GLU A 189 14.06 -39.21 9.87
CA GLU A 189 12.66 -39.42 9.44
C GLU A 189 11.67 -38.59 10.27
N GLU A 190 11.86 -38.52 11.59
CA GLU A 190 11.08 -37.65 12.48
C GLU A 190 11.26 -36.16 12.10
N ALA A 191 12.47 -35.71 11.79
CA ALA A 191 12.72 -34.33 11.36
C ALA A 191 12.00 -34.01 10.03
N GLU A 192 12.00 -34.93 9.07
CA GLU A 192 11.29 -34.80 7.81
C GLU A 192 9.77 -34.72 8.03
N HIS A 193 9.22 -35.66 8.79
CA HIS A 193 7.79 -35.70 9.10
C HIS A 193 7.31 -34.44 9.83
N ASN A 194 8.04 -34.00 10.87
CA ASN A 194 7.68 -32.80 11.63
C ASN A 194 7.85 -31.52 10.79
N SER A 195 8.77 -31.49 9.81
CA SER A 195 8.87 -30.36 8.88
C SER A 195 7.63 -30.25 7.99
N HIS A 196 7.10 -31.38 7.49
CA HIS A 196 5.85 -31.38 6.74
C HIS A 196 4.69 -30.88 7.59
N GLN A 197 4.55 -31.38 8.82
CA GLN A 197 3.53 -30.89 9.75
C GLN A 197 3.66 -29.39 10.01
N LEU A 198 4.88 -28.89 10.22
CA LEU A 198 5.14 -27.46 10.39
C LEU A 198 4.66 -26.65 9.17
N PHE A 199 4.91 -27.15 7.96
CA PHE A 199 4.49 -26.48 6.71
C PHE A 199 2.98 -26.50 6.51
N ASP A 200 2.31 -27.56 6.95
CA ASP A 200 0.84 -27.63 6.95
C ASP A 200 0.24 -26.62 7.93
N VAL A 201 0.80 -26.50 9.14
CA VAL A 201 0.39 -25.48 10.10
C VAL A 201 0.59 -24.06 9.54
N PHE A 202 1.72 -23.81 8.87
CA PHE A 202 1.94 -22.52 8.19
C PHE A 202 0.89 -22.24 7.12
N SER A 203 0.54 -23.25 6.32
CA SER A 203 -0.46 -23.11 5.27
C SER A 203 -1.86 -22.82 5.85
N GLN A 204 -2.16 -23.36 7.05
CA GLN A 204 -3.37 -23.01 7.79
C GLN A 204 -3.34 -21.55 8.27
N ILE A 205 -2.23 -21.10 8.87
CA ILE A 205 -2.07 -19.71 9.30
C ILE A 205 -2.23 -18.73 8.13
N GLU A 206 -1.65 -19.06 6.96
CA GLU A 206 -1.81 -18.28 5.73
C GLU A 206 -3.30 -18.15 5.36
N GLN A 207 -4.04 -19.25 5.36
CA GLN A 207 -5.47 -19.26 5.04
C GLN A 207 -6.31 -18.48 6.06
N GLU A 208 -6.08 -18.68 7.35
CA GLU A 208 -6.76 -17.96 8.43
C GLU A 208 -6.53 -16.46 8.33
N ALA A 209 -5.28 -16.04 8.12
CA ALA A 209 -4.93 -14.64 7.99
C ALA A 209 -5.48 -14.00 6.71
N HIS A 210 -5.45 -14.71 5.56
CA HIS A 210 -6.04 -14.22 4.32
C HIS A 210 -7.55 -14.04 4.46
N SER A 211 -8.24 -14.97 5.12
CA SER A 211 -9.68 -14.85 5.39
C SER A 211 -10.00 -13.63 6.25
N GLN A 212 -9.20 -13.31 7.26
CA GLN A 212 -9.39 -12.09 8.06
C GLN A 212 -9.15 -10.80 7.25
N ILE A 213 -8.15 -10.79 6.36
CA ILE A 213 -7.88 -9.64 5.48
C ILE A 213 -9.04 -9.42 4.49
N ASP A 214 -9.67 -10.49 4.03
CA ASP A 214 -10.81 -10.38 3.12
C ASP A 214 -12.08 -9.91 3.83
N ASN A 215 -12.30 -10.38 5.06
CA ASN A 215 -13.50 -10.08 5.86
C ASN A 215 -13.42 -8.77 6.68
N GLY A 216 -12.23 -8.23 6.91
CA GLY A 216 -11.99 -6.94 7.58
C GLY A 216 -11.91 -5.77 6.62
#